data_AF-A0A554VXC2-F1
#
_entry.id   AF-A0A554VXC2-F1
#
_cell.length_a   1.000
_cell.length_b   1.000
_cell.length_c   1.000
_cell.angle_alpha   90.00
_cell.angle_beta   90.00
_cell.angle_gamma   90.00
#
_symmetry.space_group_name_H-M   'P 1'
#
loop_
_entity.id
_entity.type
_entity.pdbx_description
1 polymer ?
#
loop_
_entity_poly.entity_id
_entity_poly.type
_entity_poly.pdbx_seq_one_letter_code
_entity_poly.pdbx_strand_id
1 'polypeptide(L)'
;MSALRCKPSLKFRSAAAVVALAASAIGFVGLSGPAQAASSKGCVGGGFHVLGKAAGFKGAVASPGTRFLVQGKYVRFEVDPANFAIYNYVFTGAANEMDLTGGRATPVFESKVPDHRGLTLTSAVSLEVKDTDVALSRTGTGGLSMTIQAKDCASGGLFQMEPERGDATATRIVHRLAAGAFYFDNADFRAQLGQFVGSACTSVQTGPPSQFCVQVRPRVNIGNDVSAKFVVRDSAQVATRVRQPECGPDFANSLGLAETRDHCGGMSVWDVASGGRMGMVTGEDAVEVANSPTDCVSDCQAQNQVRGRLAVLGFPFPVTGGSRLSPRTSTDGLAAPLTP
;
A
#
# COMPACT_ATOMS: atom_id res chain seq x y z
N MET A 1 34.30 -17.85 46.91
CA MET A 1 34.61 -19.22 46.46
C MET A 1 34.34 -19.28 44.96
N SER A 2 35.30 -18.82 44.18
CA SER A 2 36.31 -19.64 43.48
C SER A 2 35.79 -20.14 42.13
N ALA A 3 36.31 -19.47 41.10
CA ALA A 3 36.27 -19.85 39.70
C ALA A 3 36.89 -21.22 39.44
N LEU A 4 36.53 -21.84 38.30
CA LEU A 4 37.50 -22.53 37.46
C LEU A 4 36.93 -22.75 36.05
N ARG A 5 37.57 -22.09 35.07
CA ARG A 5 37.55 -22.43 33.65
C ARG A 5 38.28 -23.77 33.45
N CYS A 6 37.87 -24.56 32.46
CA CYS A 6 38.83 -25.32 31.65
C CYS A 6 38.24 -25.65 30.26
N LYS A 7 38.98 -25.30 29.21
CA LYS A 7 38.91 -25.87 27.85
C LYS A 7 40.29 -26.48 27.56
N PRO A 8 40.36 -27.62 26.86
CA PRO A 8 41.20 -27.74 25.66
C PRO A 8 40.41 -28.34 24.47
N SER A 9 40.58 -27.90 23.21
CA SER A 9 41.63 -28.29 22.25
C SER A 9 41.52 -29.77 21.82
N LEU A 10 41.72 -30.25 20.59
CA LEU A 10 41.85 -29.75 19.20
C LEU A 10 42.04 -31.04 18.35
N LYS A 11 41.68 -31.02 17.05
CA LYS A 11 42.22 -31.81 15.90
C LYS A 11 41.44 -32.98 15.27
N PHE A 12 41.10 -32.74 14.00
CA PHE A 12 41.34 -33.52 12.74
C PHE A 12 40.81 -34.96 12.55
N ARG A 13 40.04 -35.13 11.45
CA ARG A 13 40.31 -35.98 10.24
C ARG A 13 38.98 -36.07 9.42
N SER A 14 38.88 -35.52 8.21
CA SER A 14 39.32 -36.03 6.88
C SER A 14 38.22 -36.78 6.10
N ALA A 15 38.15 -36.48 4.80
CA ALA A 15 37.41 -37.16 3.71
C ALA A 15 35.88 -36.97 3.73
N ALA A 16 35.14 -36.79 2.63
CA ALA A 16 35.35 -37.13 1.23
C ALA A 16 34.45 -36.27 0.30
N ALA A 17 34.84 -36.12 -0.97
CA ALA A 17 34.09 -35.41 -2.00
C ALA A 17 32.88 -36.21 -2.53
N VAL A 18 31.76 -35.53 -2.80
CA VAL A 18 30.83 -35.89 -3.89
C VAL A 18 30.37 -34.59 -4.56
N VAL A 19 30.78 -34.43 -5.81
CA VAL A 19 30.24 -33.46 -6.76
C VAL A 19 28.84 -33.93 -7.14
N ALA A 20 27.84 -33.08 -6.93
CA ALA A 20 26.54 -33.19 -7.59
C ALA A 20 26.16 -31.81 -8.12
N LEU A 21 26.38 -31.60 -9.42
CA LEU A 21 25.68 -30.57 -10.18
C LEU A 21 24.19 -30.94 -10.17
N ALA A 22 23.39 -30.20 -9.40
CA ALA A 22 21.94 -30.19 -9.56
C ALA A 22 21.56 -28.84 -10.18
N ALA A 23 21.20 -28.89 -11.47
CA ALA A 23 20.55 -27.79 -12.17
C ALA A 23 19.14 -27.63 -11.58
N SER A 24 18.96 -26.63 -10.70
CA SER A 24 17.67 -26.26 -10.15
C SER A 24 16.86 -25.48 -11.18
N ALA A 25 16.23 -26.19 -12.12
CA ALA A 25 15.10 -25.66 -12.87
C ALA A 25 13.89 -25.60 -11.94
N ILE A 26 13.70 -24.47 -11.24
CA ILE A 26 12.47 -24.20 -10.51
C ILE A 26 11.41 -23.83 -11.54
N GLY A 27 10.64 -24.85 -11.93
CA GLY A 27 9.40 -24.68 -12.67
C GLY A 27 8.38 -23.96 -11.78
N PHE A 28 8.07 -22.72 -12.13
CA PHE A 28 6.86 -22.04 -11.66
C PHE A 28 5.64 -22.73 -12.26
N VAL A 29 5.15 -23.79 -11.62
CA VAL A 29 3.79 -24.29 -11.84
C VAL A 29 2.88 -23.43 -10.99
N GLY A 30 2.52 -22.26 -11.51
CA GLY A 30 1.45 -21.46 -10.96
C GLY A 30 0.12 -22.17 -11.19
N LEU A 31 -0.35 -22.90 -10.18
CA LEU A 31 -1.76 -23.25 -10.05
C LEU A 31 -2.52 -22.00 -9.58
N SER A 32 -2.62 -21.01 -10.46
CA SER A 32 -3.63 -19.96 -10.33
C SER A 32 -4.98 -20.59 -10.63
N GLY A 33 -5.67 -21.07 -9.58
CA GLY A 33 -7.09 -21.32 -9.66
C GLY A 33 -7.83 -20.08 -10.18
N PRO A 34 -8.96 -20.22 -10.88
CA PRO A 34 -9.68 -19.07 -11.41
C PRO A 34 -10.20 -18.23 -10.23
N ALA A 35 -9.46 -17.18 -9.88
CA ALA A 35 -10.01 -16.09 -9.09
C ALA A 35 -11.04 -15.40 -9.98
N GLN A 36 -12.31 -15.80 -9.87
CA GLN A 36 -13.42 -15.00 -10.37
C GLN A 36 -13.59 -13.81 -9.44
N ALA A 37 -12.73 -12.79 -9.62
CA ALA A 37 -13.06 -11.46 -9.16
C ALA A 37 -14.19 -10.96 -10.07
N ALA A 38 -15.44 -11.18 -9.68
CA ALA A 38 -16.57 -10.52 -10.34
C ALA A 38 -16.23 -9.03 -10.45
N SER A 39 -16.14 -8.51 -11.67
CA SER A 39 -15.91 -7.09 -11.88
C SER A 39 -17.04 -6.38 -11.13
N SER A 40 -16.71 -5.64 -10.07
CA SER A 40 -17.72 -4.84 -9.39
C SER A 40 -18.31 -3.88 -10.43
N LYS A 41 -19.52 -3.38 -10.15
CA LYS A 41 -20.15 -2.31 -10.95
C LYS A 41 -19.20 -1.15 -11.28
N GLY A 42 -18.25 -0.88 -10.39
CA GLY A 42 -17.19 0.12 -10.57
C GLY A 42 -16.20 -0.15 -11.69
N CYS A 43 -16.00 -1.40 -12.12
CA CYS A 43 -14.96 -1.77 -13.08
C CYS A 43 -15.53 -2.05 -14.49
N VAL A 44 -16.84 -1.85 -14.71
CA VAL A 44 -17.50 -2.18 -15.98
C VAL A 44 -16.87 -1.42 -17.15
N GLY A 45 -16.31 -2.17 -18.09
CA GLY A 45 -15.60 -1.62 -19.25
C GLY A 45 -14.26 -0.96 -18.91
N GLY A 46 -13.69 -1.25 -17.72
CA GLY A 46 -12.31 -0.94 -17.39
C GLY A 46 -11.33 -1.91 -18.08
N GLY A 47 -10.05 -1.59 -17.99
CA GLY A 47 -8.95 -2.35 -18.58
C GLY A 47 -7.76 -1.45 -18.87
N PHE A 48 -6.57 -2.03 -18.92
CA PHE A 48 -5.33 -1.27 -19.07
C PHE A 48 -4.69 -1.40 -20.45
N HIS A 49 -4.06 -0.31 -20.89
CA HIS A 49 -3.07 -0.26 -21.95
C HIS A 49 -1.72 0.17 -21.37
N VAL A 50 -0.68 -0.65 -21.54
CA VAL A 50 0.65 -0.43 -20.96
C VAL A 50 1.72 -0.93 -21.92
N LEU A 51 2.72 -0.10 -22.23
CA LEU A 51 3.85 -0.50 -23.12
C LEU A 51 3.40 -1.12 -24.45
N GLY A 52 2.31 -0.59 -25.03
CA GLY A 52 1.72 -1.11 -26.27
C GLY A 52 1.01 -2.47 -26.13
N LYS A 53 0.80 -2.95 -24.91
CA LYS A 53 0.06 -4.17 -24.59
C LYS A 53 -1.29 -3.85 -23.96
N ALA A 54 -2.21 -4.80 -24.04
CA ALA A 54 -3.58 -4.69 -23.56
C ALA A 54 -4.04 -6.05 -22.97
N ALA A 55 -5.32 -6.15 -22.62
CA ALA A 55 -5.93 -7.34 -22.03
C ALA A 55 -5.54 -8.64 -22.74
N GLY A 56 -5.20 -9.66 -21.94
CA GLY A 56 -4.75 -10.97 -22.40
C GLY A 56 -3.24 -11.10 -22.56
N PHE A 57 -2.48 -10.00 -22.48
CA PHE A 57 -1.02 -10.08 -22.54
C PHE A 57 -0.42 -10.58 -21.23
N LYS A 58 0.50 -11.55 -21.34
CA LYS A 58 1.38 -11.99 -20.25
C LYS A 58 2.76 -12.27 -20.81
N GLY A 59 3.78 -11.57 -20.32
CA GLY A 59 5.15 -11.80 -20.75
C GLY A 59 6.11 -10.69 -20.37
N ALA A 60 7.37 -10.82 -20.82
CA ALA A 60 8.38 -9.80 -20.62
C ALA A 60 8.34 -8.75 -21.74
N VAL A 61 8.51 -7.48 -21.37
CA VAL A 61 8.66 -6.34 -22.27
C VAL A 61 9.96 -5.62 -21.95
N ALA A 62 10.69 -5.18 -22.97
CA ALA A 62 11.90 -4.39 -22.79
C ALA A 62 11.61 -3.18 -21.89
N SER A 63 12.47 -2.95 -20.88
CA SER A 63 12.34 -1.79 -20.02
C SER A 63 12.62 -0.53 -20.83
N PRO A 64 11.70 0.45 -20.91
CA PRO A 64 11.98 1.72 -21.57
C PRO A 64 13.04 2.51 -20.79
N GLY A 65 13.66 3.48 -21.46
CA GLY A 65 14.64 4.39 -20.84
C GLY A 65 14.01 5.57 -20.10
N THR A 66 12.70 5.78 -20.25
CA THR A 66 11.93 6.86 -19.63
C THR A 66 10.66 6.31 -18.99
N ARG A 67 9.98 7.14 -18.19
CA ARG A 67 8.67 6.80 -17.63
C ARG A 67 7.69 6.34 -18.72
N PHE A 68 6.84 5.39 -18.37
CA PHE A 68 5.80 4.88 -19.25
C PHE A 68 4.43 4.99 -18.61
N LEU A 69 3.42 5.24 -19.44
CA LEU A 69 2.04 5.37 -19.00
C LEU A 69 1.40 4.00 -18.76
N VAL A 70 0.77 3.85 -17.61
CA VAL A 70 -0.22 2.82 -17.31
C VAL A 70 -1.59 3.46 -17.45
N GLN A 71 -2.27 3.15 -18.56
CA GLN A 71 -3.52 3.84 -18.92
C GLN A 71 -4.71 2.90 -18.76
N GLY A 72 -5.51 3.15 -17.73
CA GLY A 72 -6.86 2.60 -17.60
C GLY A 72 -7.92 3.59 -18.12
N LYS A 73 -9.18 3.14 -18.12
CA LYS A 73 -10.35 4.00 -18.35
C LYS A 73 -10.63 4.87 -17.14
N TYR A 74 -10.55 4.32 -15.93
CA TYR A 74 -10.94 4.95 -14.66
C TYR A 74 -9.74 5.47 -13.87
N VAL A 75 -8.59 4.81 -13.98
CA VAL A 75 -7.34 5.26 -13.35
C VAL A 75 -6.19 5.31 -14.35
N ARG A 76 -5.28 6.24 -14.15
CA ARG A 76 -4.02 6.30 -14.91
C ARG A 76 -2.87 6.77 -14.02
N PHE A 77 -1.67 6.32 -14.33
CA PHE A 77 -0.44 6.75 -13.68
C PHE A 77 0.76 6.45 -14.58
N GLU A 78 1.90 7.05 -14.27
CA GLU A 78 3.17 6.74 -14.91
C GLU A 78 4.02 5.88 -13.99
N VAL A 79 4.84 5.01 -14.57
CA VAL A 79 5.87 4.23 -13.84
C VAL A 79 7.23 4.63 -14.35
N ASP A 80 8.14 4.95 -13.42
CA ASP A 80 9.56 5.08 -13.73
C ASP A 80 10.19 3.68 -13.77
N PRO A 81 10.71 3.24 -14.92
CA PRO A 81 11.28 1.91 -15.02
C PRO A 81 12.47 1.74 -14.07
N ALA A 82 13.29 2.77 -13.82
CA ALA A 82 14.55 2.64 -13.10
C ALA A 82 14.37 2.21 -11.63
N ASN A 83 13.33 2.71 -10.97
CA ASN A 83 13.05 2.45 -9.56
C ASN A 83 11.63 1.95 -9.28
N PHE A 84 10.78 1.78 -10.30
CA PHE A 84 9.38 1.41 -10.11
C PHE A 84 8.58 2.39 -9.23
N ALA A 85 9.02 3.65 -9.16
CA ALA A 85 8.21 4.72 -8.62
C ALA A 85 6.98 4.96 -9.51
N ILE A 86 5.87 5.34 -8.90
CA ILE A 86 4.70 5.84 -9.64
C ILE A 86 4.62 7.36 -9.58
N TYR A 87 4.09 7.96 -10.64
CA TYR A 87 3.84 9.38 -10.76
C TYR A 87 2.46 9.65 -11.33
N ASN A 88 1.91 10.84 -11.05
CA ASN A 88 0.69 11.34 -11.66
C ASN A 88 -0.50 10.36 -11.57
N TYR A 89 -0.72 9.77 -10.39
CA TYR A 89 -1.86 8.87 -10.18
C TYR A 89 -3.15 9.67 -10.14
N VAL A 90 -4.04 9.39 -11.10
CA VAL A 90 -5.26 10.16 -11.34
C VAL A 90 -6.44 9.22 -11.53
N PHE A 91 -7.54 9.51 -10.83
CA PHE A 91 -8.85 9.05 -11.24
C PHE A 91 -9.34 9.92 -12.40
N THR A 92 -9.71 9.32 -13.53
CA THR A 92 -10.00 10.04 -14.77
C THR A 92 -11.33 10.80 -14.71
N GLY A 93 -12.26 10.36 -13.86
CA GLY A 93 -13.64 10.84 -13.83
C GLY A 93 -14.51 10.30 -14.96
N ALA A 94 -14.08 9.21 -15.62
CA ALA A 94 -14.92 8.53 -16.59
C ALA A 94 -16.24 8.04 -15.95
N ALA A 95 -17.35 8.19 -16.68
CA ALA A 95 -18.67 7.86 -16.18
C ALA A 95 -18.81 6.39 -15.74
N ASN A 96 -19.34 6.20 -14.54
CA ASN A 96 -19.69 4.91 -13.95
C ASN A 96 -20.64 5.16 -12.77
N GLU A 97 -21.52 4.20 -12.46
CA GLU A 97 -22.48 4.33 -11.33
C GLU A 97 -21.78 4.45 -9.96
N MET A 98 -20.55 3.94 -9.83
CA MET A 98 -19.74 3.97 -8.62
C MET A 98 -18.64 5.05 -8.65
N ASP A 99 -18.74 6.04 -9.54
CA ASP A 99 -17.74 7.11 -9.63
C ASP A 99 -17.64 7.92 -8.32
N LEU A 100 -16.41 8.01 -7.79
CA LEU A 100 -16.08 8.78 -6.61
C LEU A 100 -15.73 10.24 -6.91
N THR A 101 -15.51 10.61 -8.17
CA THR A 101 -14.96 11.94 -8.50
C THR A 101 -15.99 12.96 -8.98
N GLY A 102 -17.23 12.52 -9.24
CA GLY A 102 -18.28 13.40 -9.76
C GLY A 102 -18.03 13.80 -11.21
N GLY A 103 -17.45 12.90 -12.01
CA GLY A 103 -17.15 13.11 -13.43
C GLY A 103 -15.91 13.96 -13.69
N ARG A 104 -15.04 14.15 -12.69
CA ARG A 104 -13.88 15.05 -12.78
C ARG A 104 -12.56 14.30 -12.63
N ALA A 105 -11.57 14.69 -13.44
CA ALA A 105 -10.21 14.22 -13.24
C ALA A 105 -9.72 14.62 -11.84
N THR A 106 -9.36 13.63 -11.03
CA THR A 106 -8.99 13.80 -9.62
C THR A 106 -7.61 13.19 -9.39
N PRO A 107 -6.54 14.00 -9.48
CA PRO A 107 -5.20 13.60 -9.09
C PRO A 107 -5.11 13.30 -7.60
N VAL A 108 -4.45 12.21 -7.24
CA VAL A 108 -4.29 11.74 -5.85
C VAL A 108 -2.84 11.82 -5.43
N PHE A 109 -1.99 11.06 -6.11
CA PHE A 109 -0.56 11.06 -5.87
C PHE A 109 0.17 11.79 -6.99
N GLU A 110 0.96 12.78 -6.61
CA GLU A 110 2.02 13.30 -7.46
C GLU A 110 3.08 12.22 -7.65
N SER A 111 3.46 11.54 -6.56
CA SER A 111 4.40 10.43 -6.62
C SER A 111 4.28 9.45 -5.44
N LYS A 112 4.73 8.21 -5.67
CA LYS A 112 5.17 7.27 -4.63
C LYS A 112 6.53 6.72 -5.06
N VAL A 113 7.58 7.07 -4.31
CA VAL A 113 8.97 6.82 -4.71
C VAL A 113 9.64 5.90 -3.70
N PRO A 114 10.00 4.66 -4.09
CA PRO A 114 10.81 3.77 -3.27
C PRO A 114 12.30 4.16 -3.34
N ASP A 115 12.98 4.09 -2.20
CA ASP A 115 14.43 4.17 -2.10
C ASP A 115 15.04 2.76 -2.04
N HIS A 116 15.70 2.36 -3.13
CA HIS A 116 16.37 1.08 -3.27
C HIS A 116 17.73 1.01 -2.61
N ARG A 117 18.21 2.09 -1.98
CA ARG A 117 19.44 2.13 -1.18
C ARG A 117 20.67 1.63 -1.95
N GLY A 118 20.78 2.07 -3.21
CA GLY A 118 21.88 1.70 -4.10
C GLY A 118 21.68 0.40 -4.90
N LEU A 119 20.62 -0.37 -4.64
CA LEU A 119 20.23 -1.48 -5.51
C LEU A 119 19.53 -0.96 -6.77
N THR A 120 19.59 -1.74 -7.84
CA THR A 120 19.12 -1.34 -9.17
C THR A 120 18.26 -2.43 -9.79
N LEU A 121 17.14 -2.05 -10.40
CA LEU A 121 16.29 -2.95 -11.19
C LEU A 121 16.91 -3.13 -12.59
N THR A 122 17.21 -4.37 -12.96
CA THR A 122 17.97 -4.70 -14.18
C THR A 122 17.17 -5.55 -15.17
N SER A 123 16.15 -6.28 -14.72
CA SER A 123 15.36 -7.15 -15.59
C SER A 123 14.54 -6.38 -16.62
N ALA A 124 14.03 -7.09 -17.63
CA ALA A 124 12.87 -6.64 -18.40
C ALA A 124 11.65 -6.42 -17.47
N VAL A 125 10.65 -5.66 -17.93
CA VAL A 125 9.37 -5.53 -17.22
C VAL A 125 8.57 -6.81 -17.47
N SER A 126 8.32 -7.58 -16.42
CA SER A 126 7.29 -8.61 -16.46
C SER A 126 5.93 -7.93 -16.39
N LEU A 127 5.07 -8.16 -17.37
CA LEU A 127 3.77 -7.51 -17.51
C LEU A 127 2.67 -8.56 -17.71
N GLU A 128 1.63 -8.44 -16.91
CA GLU A 128 0.37 -9.15 -17.08
C GLU A 128 -0.77 -8.11 -17.12
N VAL A 129 -1.57 -8.13 -18.18
CA VAL A 129 -2.82 -7.37 -18.28
C VAL A 129 -3.94 -8.37 -18.43
N LYS A 130 -4.80 -8.46 -17.42
CA LYS A 130 -5.87 -9.45 -17.36
C LYS A 130 -7.15 -8.75 -16.94
N ASP A 131 -8.16 -8.80 -17.80
CA ASP A 131 -9.46 -8.16 -17.56
C ASP A 131 -9.28 -6.68 -17.19
N THR A 132 -9.61 -6.32 -15.94
CA THR A 132 -9.50 -4.97 -15.38
C THR A 132 -8.20 -4.73 -14.61
N ASP A 133 -7.32 -5.72 -14.55
CA ASP A 133 -6.17 -5.77 -13.67
C ASP A 133 -4.87 -5.66 -14.49
N VAL A 134 -3.87 -5.00 -13.90
CA VAL A 134 -2.50 -4.97 -14.41
C VAL A 134 -1.54 -5.32 -13.28
N ALA A 135 -0.58 -6.19 -13.58
CA ALA A 135 0.57 -6.48 -12.75
C ALA A 135 1.86 -6.20 -13.52
N LEU A 136 2.76 -5.45 -12.89
CA LEU A 136 4.08 -5.12 -13.37
C LEU A 136 5.09 -5.61 -12.36
N SER A 137 6.17 -6.27 -12.78
CA SER A 137 7.28 -6.54 -11.88
C SER A 137 8.64 -6.41 -12.57
N ARG A 138 9.64 -6.05 -11.77
CA ARG A 138 11.06 -6.08 -12.15
C ARG A 138 11.88 -6.67 -11.01
N THR A 139 13.01 -7.25 -11.38
CA THR A 139 14.04 -7.75 -10.46
C THR A 139 15.38 -7.08 -10.74
N GLY A 140 16.28 -7.16 -9.76
CA GLY A 140 17.48 -6.37 -9.74
C GLY A 140 18.62 -6.99 -8.92
N THR A 141 19.64 -6.16 -8.68
CA THR A 141 20.79 -6.52 -7.85
C THR A 141 20.38 -6.76 -6.40
N GLY A 142 21.17 -7.55 -5.66
CA GLY A 142 20.94 -7.78 -4.22
C GLY A 142 19.60 -8.45 -3.86
N GLY A 143 18.99 -9.17 -4.82
CA GLY A 143 17.67 -9.76 -4.62
C GLY A 143 16.53 -8.74 -4.61
N LEU A 144 16.74 -7.52 -5.11
CA LEU A 144 15.69 -6.53 -5.25
C LEU A 144 14.60 -7.02 -6.20
N SER A 145 13.34 -7.00 -5.75
CA SER A 145 12.17 -7.07 -6.61
C SER A 145 11.19 -5.96 -6.27
N MET A 146 10.50 -5.46 -7.29
CA MET A 146 9.38 -4.54 -7.15
C MET A 146 8.21 -5.07 -7.95
N THR A 147 7.05 -5.14 -7.33
CA THR A 147 5.78 -5.44 -8.00
C THR A 147 4.82 -4.26 -7.83
N ILE A 148 4.13 -3.89 -8.91
CA ILE A 148 3.00 -2.96 -8.89
C ILE A 148 1.77 -3.70 -9.40
N GLN A 149 0.71 -3.69 -8.62
CA GLN A 149 -0.60 -4.22 -9.03
C GLN A 149 -1.62 -3.10 -9.01
N ALA A 150 -2.44 -3.00 -10.05
CA ALA A 150 -3.52 -2.03 -10.11
C ALA A 150 -4.77 -2.62 -10.76
N LYS A 151 -5.94 -2.11 -10.36
CA LYS A 151 -7.24 -2.44 -10.93
C LYS A 151 -7.95 -1.19 -11.43
N ASP A 152 -8.50 -1.26 -12.63
CA ASP A 152 -9.17 -0.15 -13.31
C ASP A 152 -10.65 -0.08 -12.96
N CYS A 153 -10.97 0.60 -11.85
CA CYS A 153 -12.34 0.77 -11.37
C CYS A 153 -12.62 2.22 -10.93
N ALA A 154 -13.82 2.71 -11.22
CA ALA A 154 -14.29 4.05 -10.87
C ALA A 154 -14.45 4.29 -9.36
N SER A 155 -14.76 3.24 -8.61
CA SER A 155 -14.84 3.24 -7.13
C SER A 155 -13.47 3.32 -6.46
N GLY A 156 -12.39 3.34 -7.26
CA GLY A 156 -11.09 2.84 -6.86
C GLY A 156 -11.10 1.33 -6.70
N GLY A 157 -9.94 0.75 -6.98
CA GLY A 157 -9.69 -0.67 -6.94
C GLY A 157 -8.37 -0.94 -6.23
N LEU A 158 -7.90 -2.18 -6.36
CA LEU A 158 -6.57 -2.54 -5.87
C LEU A 158 -5.53 -1.59 -6.47
N PHE A 159 -4.72 -0.96 -5.64
CA PHE A 159 -3.43 -0.42 -6.04
C PHE A 159 -2.43 -0.82 -4.96
N GLN A 160 -1.34 -1.47 -5.35
CA GLN A 160 -0.31 -1.95 -4.43
C GLN A 160 1.07 -1.83 -5.07
N MET A 161 2.05 -1.48 -4.23
CA MET A 161 3.47 -1.52 -4.49
C MET A 161 4.11 -2.45 -3.46
N GLU A 162 4.86 -3.45 -3.93
CA GLU A 162 5.41 -4.53 -3.11
C GLU A 162 6.93 -4.63 -3.35
N PRO A 163 7.75 -4.10 -2.43
CA PRO A 163 9.19 -4.28 -2.46
C PRO A 163 9.63 -5.60 -1.82
N GLU A 164 10.63 -6.24 -2.40
CA GLU A 164 11.35 -7.37 -1.81
C GLU A 164 12.86 -7.16 -1.96
N ARG A 165 13.64 -7.56 -0.97
CA ARG A 165 15.10 -7.43 -0.96
C ARG A 165 15.75 -8.69 -0.40
N GLY A 166 16.86 -9.10 -1.01
CA GLY A 166 17.65 -10.24 -0.53
C GLY A 166 18.34 -10.01 0.81
N ASP A 167 18.52 -8.75 1.21
CA ASP A 167 19.05 -8.36 2.53
C ASP A 167 17.99 -8.30 3.63
N ALA A 168 16.72 -8.59 3.30
CA ALA A 168 15.56 -8.53 4.18
C ALA A 168 15.32 -7.18 4.87
N THR A 169 16.00 -6.10 4.45
CA THR A 169 15.78 -4.77 5.02
C THR A 169 14.53 -4.11 4.44
N ALA A 170 13.97 -3.12 5.16
CA ALA A 170 12.85 -2.36 4.65
C ALA A 170 13.23 -1.47 3.45
N THR A 171 12.24 -1.17 2.62
CA THR A 171 12.30 -0.17 1.55
C THR A 171 11.52 1.06 1.99
N ARG A 172 12.18 2.21 2.04
CA ARG A 172 11.49 3.47 2.33
C ARG A 172 10.74 3.94 1.10
N ILE A 173 9.45 4.22 1.24
CA ILE A 173 8.59 4.77 0.20
C ILE A 173 8.07 6.13 0.64
N VAL A 174 8.36 7.16 -0.16
CA VAL A 174 7.88 8.52 0.06
C VAL A 174 6.65 8.76 -0.81
N HIS A 175 5.53 9.09 -0.17
CA HIS A 175 4.31 9.50 -0.86
C HIS A 175 4.22 11.02 -0.92
N ARG A 176 3.88 11.57 -2.09
CA ARG A 176 3.51 12.97 -2.26
C ARG A 176 2.14 13.07 -2.91
N LEU A 177 1.24 13.82 -2.30
CA LEU A 177 -0.09 14.07 -2.83
C LEU A 177 -0.07 15.18 -3.88
N ALA A 178 -0.87 14.99 -4.92
CA ALA A 178 -1.08 15.99 -5.96
C ALA A 178 -1.67 17.29 -5.36
N ALA A 179 -1.47 18.43 -6.04
CA ALA A 179 -1.81 19.76 -5.54
C ALA A 179 -3.23 19.87 -4.94
N GLY A 180 -4.24 19.29 -5.59
CA GLY A 180 -5.64 19.31 -5.18
C GLY A 180 -6.05 18.25 -4.15
N ALA A 181 -5.15 17.38 -3.73
CA ALA A 181 -5.36 16.38 -2.68
C ALA A 181 -4.61 16.77 -1.40
N PHE A 182 -5.16 16.38 -0.25
CA PHE A 182 -4.58 16.64 1.06
C PHE A 182 -4.90 15.52 2.06
N TYR A 183 -3.98 15.31 3.01
CA TYR A 183 -4.22 14.48 4.19
C TYR A 183 -4.99 15.28 5.24
N PHE A 184 -5.92 14.62 5.93
CA PHE A 184 -6.68 15.21 7.03
C PHE A 184 -6.96 14.21 8.14
N ASP A 185 -7.08 14.71 9.38
CA ASP A 185 -7.62 13.98 10.52
C ASP A 185 -9.13 13.84 10.36
N ASN A 186 -9.62 12.60 10.27
CA ASN A 186 -11.04 12.37 10.06
C ASN A 186 -11.82 12.64 11.36
N ALA A 187 -12.54 13.76 11.38
CA ALA A 187 -13.32 14.20 12.54
C ALA A 187 -14.42 13.21 12.95
N ASP A 188 -14.94 12.40 12.03
CA ASP A 188 -15.98 11.41 12.34
C ASP A 188 -15.39 10.24 13.15
N PHE A 189 -14.16 9.84 12.83
CA PHE A 189 -13.39 8.89 13.65
C PHE A 189 -12.97 9.51 14.98
N ARG A 190 -12.55 10.78 14.97
CA ARG A 190 -12.14 11.50 16.18
C ARG A 190 -13.29 11.58 17.20
N ALA A 191 -14.51 11.82 16.73
CA ALA A 191 -15.71 11.91 17.58
C ALA A 191 -16.06 10.59 18.28
N GLN A 192 -15.63 9.45 17.74
CA GLN A 192 -15.92 8.11 18.26
C GLN A 192 -14.68 7.39 18.80
N LEU A 193 -13.56 8.10 18.95
CA LEU A 193 -12.30 7.53 19.37
C LEU A 193 -12.43 6.68 20.64
N GLY A 194 -11.96 5.44 20.58
CA GLY A 194 -12.01 4.49 21.70
C GLY A 194 -13.29 3.69 21.81
N GLN A 195 -14.36 4.07 21.11
CA GLN A 195 -15.60 3.32 21.09
C GLN A 195 -15.44 2.01 20.31
N PHE A 196 -16.19 1.00 20.70
CA PHE A 196 -16.30 -0.27 19.97
C PHE A 196 -17.53 -0.23 19.06
N VAL A 197 -17.30 -0.45 17.77
CA VAL A 197 -18.34 -0.38 16.73
C VAL A 197 -18.31 -1.61 15.82
N GLY A 198 -19.46 -1.92 15.22
CA GLY A 198 -19.66 -3.07 14.35
C GLY A 198 -20.74 -4.02 14.86
N SER A 199 -21.20 -4.90 13.97
CA SER A 199 -22.38 -5.76 14.21
C SER A 199 -22.25 -6.76 15.37
N ALA A 200 -21.02 -7.06 15.84
CA ALA A 200 -20.80 -7.95 16.97
C ALA A 200 -20.57 -7.21 18.30
N CYS A 201 -20.58 -5.87 18.30
CA CYS A 201 -20.40 -5.12 19.54
C CYS A 201 -21.67 -5.17 20.40
N THR A 202 -21.51 -5.61 21.64
CA THR A 202 -22.56 -5.58 22.67
C THR A 202 -22.46 -4.37 23.58
N SER A 203 -21.35 -3.63 23.52
CA SER A 203 -21.07 -2.44 24.32
C SER A 203 -20.12 -1.52 23.56
N VAL A 204 -20.45 -0.22 23.49
CA VAL A 204 -19.59 0.78 22.84
C VAL A 204 -18.37 1.12 23.70
N GLN A 205 -18.38 0.83 25.00
CA GLN A 205 -17.25 1.12 25.90
C GLN A 205 -16.26 -0.04 25.99
N THR A 206 -16.74 -1.29 25.98
CA THR A 206 -15.89 -2.44 26.29
C THR A 206 -15.68 -3.39 25.12
N GLY A 207 -16.60 -3.44 24.15
CA GLY A 207 -16.66 -4.51 23.17
C GLY A 207 -16.76 -5.89 23.83
N PRO A 208 -16.98 -6.95 23.06
CA PRO A 208 -15.92 -7.93 23.04
C PRO A 208 -15.16 -7.75 21.73
N PRO A 209 -13.87 -7.34 21.78
CA PRO A 209 -13.07 -7.18 20.58
C PRO A 209 -13.14 -8.44 19.70
N SER A 210 -13.51 -8.28 18.43
CA SER A 210 -13.64 -9.40 17.49
C SER A 210 -13.49 -8.92 16.05
N GLN A 211 -13.60 -9.85 15.09
CA GLN A 211 -13.58 -9.50 13.66
C GLN A 211 -14.64 -8.46 13.29
N PHE A 212 -15.79 -8.44 13.98
CA PHE A 212 -16.91 -7.52 13.69
C PHE A 212 -17.25 -6.61 14.87
N CYS A 213 -16.34 -6.47 15.84
CA CYS A 213 -16.43 -5.49 16.91
C CYS A 213 -15.05 -4.88 17.12
N VAL A 214 -14.87 -3.69 16.56
CA VAL A 214 -13.55 -3.06 16.40
C VAL A 214 -13.52 -1.74 17.16
N GLN A 215 -12.44 -1.51 17.89
CA GLN A 215 -12.22 -0.23 18.56
C GLN A 215 -11.85 0.84 17.53
N VAL A 216 -12.54 1.98 17.55
CA VAL A 216 -12.23 3.14 16.73
C VAL A 216 -10.88 3.71 17.15
N ARG A 217 -9.96 3.79 16.19
CA ARG A 217 -8.65 4.42 16.30
C ARG A 217 -8.59 5.69 15.45
N PRO A 218 -7.61 6.59 15.65
CA PRO A 218 -7.46 7.74 14.79
C PRO A 218 -7.34 7.33 13.32
N ARG A 219 -7.83 8.18 12.43
CA ARG A 219 -7.87 7.91 11.00
C ARG A 219 -7.42 9.14 10.24
N VAL A 220 -6.32 8.97 9.52
CA VAL A 220 -5.90 9.94 8.51
C VAL A 220 -6.44 9.48 7.16
N ASN A 221 -7.18 10.35 6.50
CA ASN A 221 -7.68 10.13 5.15
C ASN A 221 -7.04 11.13 4.17
N ILE A 222 -7.17 10.84 2.89
CA ILE A 222 -6.86 11.73 1.77
C ILE A 222 -8.19 12.20 1.19
N GLY A 223 -8.35 13.50 1.04
CA GLY A 223 -9.56 14.13 0.48
C GLY A 223 -9.20 15.17 -0.58
N ASN A 224 -10.24 15.83 -1.10
CA ASN A 224 -10.13 16.99 -1.97
C ASN A 224 -11.27 17.98 -1.69
N ASP A 225 -11.28 19.11 -2.39
CA ASP A 225 -12.29 20.16 -2.24
C ASP A 225 -13.41 20.11 -3.30
N VAL A 226 -13.41 19.09 -4.16
CA VAL A 226 -14.22 19.09 -5.39
C VAL A 226 -15.21 17.93 -5.49
N SER A 227 -15.04 16.85 -4.73
CA SER A 227 -15.93 15.70 -4.74
C SER A 227 -16.22 15.19 -3.32
N ALA A 228 -17.49 15.28 -2.93
CA ALA A 228 -17.99 14.81 -1.65
C ALA A 228 -17.97 13.28 -1.48
N LYS A 229 -17.71 12.53 -2.55
CA LYS A 229 -17.57 11.06 -2.52
C LYS A 229 -16.12 10.61 -2.49
N PHE A 230 -15.17 11.53 -2.75
CA PHE A 230 -13.78 11.18 -2.90
C PHE A 230 -13.07 11.14 -1.55
N VAL A 231 -12.84 9.92 -1.06
CA VAL A 231 -12.02 9.66 0.11
C VAL A 231 -11.09 8.49 -0.18
N VAL A 232 -9.83 8.64 0.23
CA VAL A 232 -8.78 7.63 0.06
C VAL A 232 -8.04 7.47 1.39
N ARG A 233 -7.34 6.36 1.58
CA ARG A 233 -6.41 6.14 2.69
C ARG A 233 -5.22 5.36 2.16
N ASP A 234 -4.02 5.65 2.64
CA ASP A 234 -2.90 4.73 2.43
C ASP A 234 -3.22 3.37 3.07
N SER A 235 -2.79 2.30 2.41
CA SER A 235 -3.05 0.92 2.84
C SER A 235 -1.74 0.18 2.99
N ALA A 236 -1.32 -0.04 4.23
CA ALA A 236 -0.07 -0.70 4.60
C ALA A 236 -0.31 -2.17 4.99
N GLN A 237 0.60 -3.05 4.60
CA GLN A 237 0.75 -4.41 5.14
C GLN A 237 2.23 -4.65 5.38
N VAL A 238 2.60 -5.03 6.61
CA VAL A 238 4.01 -5.15 7.02
C VAL A 238 4.81 -3.89 6.67
N ALA A 239 4.26 -2.72 7.00
CA ALA A 239 4.91 -1.43 6.80
C ALA A 239 4.67 -0.51 7.98
N THR A 240 5.73 0.19 8.38
CA THR A 240 5.74 1.13 9.49
C THR A 240 5.77 2.54 8.94
N ARG A 241 4.94 3.41 9.49
CA ARG A 241 4.95 4.82 9.14
C ARG A 241 6.13 5.50 9.82
N VAL A 242 6.85 6.34 9.09
CA VAL A 242 8.01 7.07 9.61
C VAL A 242 7.55 8.40 10.19
N ARG A 243 7.99 8.68 11.42
CA ARG A 243 7.68 9.92 12.13
C ARG A 243 8.30 11.14 11.45
N GLN A 244 7.52 12.21 11.38
CA GLN A 244 7.87 13.51 10.79
C GLN A 244 7.52 14.64 11.77
N PRO A 245 8.34 14.90 12.81
CA PRO A 245 8.01 15.80 13.93
C PRO A 245 7.57 17.22 13.55
N GLU A 246 7.93 17.74 12.38
CA GLU A 246 7.43 19.02 11.87
C GLU A 246 5.98 18.98 11.36
N CYS A 247 5.39 17.78 11.20
CA CYS A 247 4.12 17.57 10.49
C CYS A 247 2.92 17.25 11.37
N GLY A 248 1.75 17.73 10.93
CA GLY A 248 0.45 17.56 11.56
C GLY A 248 0.39 18.15 12.98
N PRO A 249 -0.82 18.37 13.52
CA PRO A 249 -0.95 18.44 14.96
C PRO A 249 -0.56 17.09 15.57
N ASP A 250 -0.07 17.13 16.80
CA ASP A 250 0.08 15.93 17.63
C ASP A 250 -1.32 15.28 17.78
N PHE A 251 -1.53 14.04 17.30
CA PHE A 251 -2.78 13.32 17.57
C PHE A 251 -2.79 12.75 18.99
N ALA A 252 -2.40 13.57 19.97
CA ALA A 252 -2.59 13.27 21.38
C ALA A 252 -4.05 12.84 21.57
N ASN A 253 -4.23 11.56 21.83
CA ASN A 253 -5.52 10.91 21.92
C ASN A 253 -5.73 10.45 23.35
N SER A 254 -6.98 10.40 23.78
CA SER A 254 -7.37 9.90 25.10
C SER A 254 -7.03 8.42 25.32
N LEU A 255 -6.58 7.72 24.28
CA LEU A 255 -6.16 6.31 24.32
C LEU A 255 -4.67 6.13 24.59
N GLY A 256 -3.89 7.22 24.72
CA GLY A 256 -2.45 7.15 24.96
C GLY A 256 -1.65 6.52 23.81
N LEU A 257 -2.22 6.45 22.60
CA LEU A 257 -1.52 5.93 21.42
C LEU A 257 -0.48 6.95 20.95
N ALA A 258 0.74 6.49 20.67
CA ALA A 258 1.87 7.31 20.22
C ALA A 258 1.79 7.73 18.74
N GLU A 259 0.59 8.06 18.26
CA GLU A 259 0.36 8.47 16.86
C GLU A 259 0.64 9.96 16.72
N THR A 260 1.90 10.39 16.82
CA THR A 260 2.24 11.81 16.85
C THR A 260 3.12 12.18 15.66
N ARG A 261 2.54 12.95 14.74
CA ARG A 261 3.26 13.67 13.68
C ARG A 261 3.89 12.78 12.61
N ASP A 262 3.11 11.87 12.03
CA ASP A 262 3.64 10.95 11.00
C ASP A 262 3.13 11.27 9.58
N HIS A 263 2.37 12.35 9.41
CA HIS A 263 1.84 12.81 8.12
C HIS A 263 1.90 14.33 8.03
N CYS A 264 2.41 14.80 6.90
CA CYS A 264 2.27 16.18 6.47
C CYS A 264 0.99 16.33 5.63
N GLY A 265 0.56 17.56 5.35
CA GLY A 265 -0.64 17.85 4.56
C GLY A 265 -0.67 17.23 3.16
N GLY A 266 0.48 16.94 2.58
CA GLY A 266 0.62 16.34 1.25
C GLY A 266 1.75 15.33 1.16
N MET A 267 2.24 14.81 2.29
CA MET A 267 3.37 13.87 2.31
C MET A 267 3.25 12.88 3.46
N SER A 268 3.60 11.63 3.20
CA SER A 268 3.81 10.60 4.20
C SER A 268 5.01 9.74 3.80
N VAL A 269 5.67 9.15 4.80
CA VAL A 269 6.87 8.32 4.61
C VAL A 269 6.64 6.98 5.29
N TRP A 270 6.99 5.90 4.61
CA TRP A 270 6.74 4.53 5.05
C TRP A 270 7.98 3.67 4.88
N ASP A 271 8.32 2.88 5.89
CA ASP A 271 9.30 1.80 5.79
C ASP A 271 8.53 0.50 5.58
N VAL A 272 8.66 -0.08 4.40
CA VAL A 272 7.94 -1.29 3.98
C VAL A 272 8.89 -2.46 4.11
N ALA A 273 8.57 -3.44 4.96
CA ALA A 273 9.40 -4.63 5.08
C ALA A 273 9.53 -5.36 3.74
N SER A 274 10.59 -6.15 3.58
CA SER A 274 10.72 -7.02 2.40
C SER A 274 9.54 -8.00 2.33
N GLY A 275 8.83 -8.02 1.20
CA GLY A 275 7.59 -8.77 1.02
C GLY A 275 6.33 -8.07 1.58
N GLY A 276 6.48 -6.87 2.14
CA GLY A 276 5.37 -6.01 2.58
C GLY A 276 4.69 -5.30 1.41
N ARG A 277 3.62 -4.56 1.70
CA ARG A 277 2.79 -3.88 0.69
C ARG A 277 2.45 -2.46 1.11
N MET A 278 2.54 -1.55 0.16
CA MET A 278 1.99 -0.20 0.27
C MET A 278 1.06 0.09 -0.89
N GLY A 279 -0.18 0.38 -0.55
CA GLY A 279 -1.25 0.65 -1.51
C GLY A 279 -2.11 1.82 -1.10
N MET A 280 -3.34 1.80 -1.58
CA MET A 280 -4.40 2.67 -1.10
C MET A 280 -5.73 1.91 -1.08
N VAL A 281 -6.65 2.39 -0.24
CA VAL A 281 -8.07 2.02 -0.26
C VAL A 281 -8.89 3.27 -0.50
N THR A 282 -10.05 3.13 -1.13
CA THR A 282 -10.88 4.24 -1.61
C THR A 282 -12.34 4.06 -1.18
N GLY A 283 -13.10 5.16 -1.19
CA GLY A 283 -14.53 5.14 -0.91
C GLY A 283 -14.84 4.61 0.49
N GLU A 284 -15.85 3.75 0.60
CA GLU A 284 -16.34 3.17 1.86
C GLU A 284 -15.21 2.48 2.65
N ASP A 285 -14.36 1.70 1.98
CA ASP A 285 -13.24 0.98 2.59
C ASP A 285 -12.22 1.94 3.24
N ALA A 286 -12.08 3.16 2.73
CA ALA A 286 -11.19 4.17 3.30
C ALA A 286 -11.69 4.72 4.65
N VAL A 287 -12.98 4.56 4.94
CA VAL A 287 -13.69 5.08 6.13
C VAL A 287 -14.40 3.98 6.94
N GLU A 288 -14.12 2.72 6.63
CA GLU A 288 -14.52 1.57 7.42
C GLU A 288 -13.61 1.41 8.66
N VAL A 289 -14.23 1.07 9.80
CA VAL A 289 -13.56 0.70 11.05
C VAL A 289 -13.23 -0.80 11.00
N ALA A 290 -12.11 -1.11 10.38
CA ALA A 290 -11.60 -2.47 10.25
C ALA A 290 -10.47 -2.73 11.25
N ASN A 291 -10.31 -4.00 11.61
CA ASN A 291 -9.10 -4.46 12.29
C ASN A 291 -7.85 -4.17 11.45
N SER A 292 -6.69 -4.09 12.11
CA SER A 292 -5.42 -4.03 11.40
C SER A 292 -5.33 -5.19 10.40
N PRO A 293 -4.76 -4.99 9.20
CA PRO A 293 -4.52 -6.08 8.28
C PRO A 293 -3.74 -7.19 8.99
N THR A 294 -4.21 -8.43 8.89
CA THR A 294 -3.41 -9.59 9.28
C THR A 294 -2.19 -9.69 8.39
N ASP A 295 -1.01 -9.91 8.98
CA ASP A 295 0.22 -10.21 8.24
C ASP A 295 0.00 -11.45 7.39
N CYS A 296 -0.30 -11.23 6.13
CA CYS A 296 -0.59 -12.29 5.19
C CYS A 296 0.44 -12.23 4.07
N VAL A 297 1.33 -13.22 4.11
CA VAL A 297 2.51 -13.33 3.25
C VAL A 297 2.29 -14.29 2.07
N SER A 298 1.16 -14.99 1.99
CA SER A 298 0.76 -15.83 0.84
C SER A 298 -0.76 -16.06 0.82
N ASP A 299 -1.38 -16.09 -0.37
CA ASP A 299 -2.81 -16.41 -0.58
C ASP A 299 -3.80 -15.56 0.23
N CYS A 300 -3.51 -14.27 0.31
CA CYS A 300 -4.39 -13.26 0.90
C CYS A 300 -5.54 -12.97 -0.06
N GLN A 301 -6.42 -13.94 -0.23
CA GLN A 301 -7.71 -13.66 -0.82
C GLN A 301 -8.38 -12.60 0.07
N ALA A 302 -8.86 -11.51 -0.54
CA ALA A 302 -9.77 -10.56 0.10
C ALA A 302 -11.12 -11.25 0.37
N GLN A 303 -11.13 -12.28 1.23
CA GLN A 303 -12.34 -12.96 1.70
C GLN A 303 -12.87 -12.35 2.99
N ASN A 304 -12.48 -11.12 3.32
CA ASN A 304 -13.26 -10.30 4.22
C ASN A 304 -14.53 -9.86 3.48
N GLN A 305 -15.42 -10.82 3.20
CA GLN A 305 -16.82 -10.58 2.89
C GLN A 305 -17.48 -10.02 4.15
N VAL A 306 -17.09 -8.79 4.52
CA VAL A 306 -17.61 -8.13 5.70
C VAL A 306 -19.11 -7.86 5.55
N ARG A 307 -19.71 -7.97 4.33
CA ARG A 307 -21.17 -7.91 4.08
C ARG A 307 -21.86 -6.76 4.86
N GLY A 308 -21.18 -5.61 4.99
CA GLY A 308 -21.69 -4.46 5.76
C GLY A 308 -21.74 -4.65 7.28
N ARG A 309 -20.96 -5.58 7.84
CA ARG A 309 -20.94 -5.91 9.28
C ARG A 309 -20.00 -5.02 10.08
N LEU A 310 -19.03 -4.40 9.42
CA LEU A 310 -18.15 -3.39 10.03
C LEU A 310 -18.82 -2.03 9.94
N ALA A 311 -18.48 -1.16 10.89
CA ALA A 311 -19.01 0.20 10.90
C ALA A 311 -18.27 1.06 9.88
N VAL A 312 -19.03 1.87 9.14
CA VAL A 312 -18.52 2.89 8.23
C VAL A 312 -18.86 4.23 8.85
N LEU A 313 -17.85 5.00 9.25
CA LEU A 313 -18.07 6.27 9.94
C LEU A 313 -18.20 7.46 9.00
N GLY A 314 -17.79 7.29 7.74
CA GLY A 314 -17.79 8.38 6.76
C GLY A 314 -16.62 9.34 6.94
N PHE A 315 -16.78 10.52 6.35
CA PHE A 315 -15.84 11.63 6.47
C PHE A 315 -16.58 12.96 6.23
N PRO A 316 -16.09 14.08 6.79
CA PRO A 316 -16.69 15.38 6.56
C PRO A 316 -16.43 15.89 5.14
N PHE A 317 -17.44 16.49 4.51
CA PHE A 317 -17.26 17.29 3.29
C PHE A 317 -18.11 18.58 3.35
N PRO A 318 -17.53 19.77 3.13
CA PRO A 318 -16.11 20.02 2.91
C PRO A 318 -15.27 19.72 4.16
N VAL A 319 -14.01 19.30 3.96
CA VAL A 319 -13.06 19.10 5.08
C VAL A 319 -12.63 20.47 5.61
N THR A 320 -12.90 20.73 6.89
CA THR A 320 -12.54 22.01 7.54
C THR A 320 -11.03 22.20 7.59
N GLY A 321 -10.57 23.45 7.56
CA GLY A 321 -9.14 23.77 7.64
C GLY A 321 -8.45 23.22 8.90
N GLY A 322 -9.16 23.18 10.04
CA GLY A 322 -8.63 22.64 11.30
C GLY A 322 -8.38 21.13 11.30
N SER A 323 -9.01 20.39 10.38
CA SER A 323 -8.77 18.95 10.22
C SER A 323 -7.63 18.65 9.24
N ARG A 324 -7.22 19.62 8.39
CA ARG A 324 -6.18 19.38 7.39
C ARG A 324 -4.80 19.38 8.04
N LEU A 325 -3.95 18.44 7.64
CA LEU A 325 -2.60 18.35 8.19
C LEU A 325 -1.69 19.41 7.55
N SER A 326 -0.70 19.86 8.31
CA SER A 326 0.25 20.90 7.90
C SER A 326 1.62 20.69 8.57
N PRO A 327 2.74 21.15 7.99
CA PRO A 327 2.87 21.76 6.67
C PRO A 327 2.58 20.75 5.56
N ARG A 328 2.55 21.18 4.29
CA ARG A 328 2.28 20.27 3.17
C ARG A 328 3.36 19.18 3.03
N THR A 329 4.61 19.52 3.32
CA THR A 329 5.77 18.62 3.22
C THR A 329 6.76 18.92 4.34
N SER A 330 7.61 17.94 4.68
CA SER A 330 8.78 18.13 5.54
C SER A 330 9.95 17.30 5.00
N THR A 331 11.16 17.65 5.41
CA THR A 331 12.37 16.83 5.20
C THR A 331 12.56 15.77 6.28
N ASP A 332 11.81 15.86 7.38
CA ASP A 332 11.85 14.89 8.46
C ASP A 332 11.48 13.48 7.99
N GLY A 333 12.10 12.48 8.60
CA GLY A 333 11.89 11.07 8.30
C GLY A 333 12.60 10.58 7.04
N LEU A 334 12.97 11.45 6.09
CA LEU A 334 13.63 11.04 4.84
C LEU A 334 14.94 10.30 5.09
N ALA A 335 15.78 10.84 5.98
CA ALA A 335 17.07 10.26 6.36
C ALA A 335 17.04 9.48 7.69
N ALA A 336 15.86 9.24 8.27
CA ALA A 336 15.76 8.48 9.52
C ALA A 336 16.30 7.05 9.33
N PRO A 337 16.86 6.41 10.36
CA PRO A 337 17.14 4.97 10.31
C PRO A 337 15.89 4.21 9.89
N LEU A 338 16.06 3.12 9.13
CA LEU A 338 14.92 2.25 8.80
C LEU A 338 14.43 1.60 10.08
N THR A 339 13.11 1.53 10.20
CA THR A 339 12.49 0.64 11.19
C THR A 339 12.69 -0.82 10.78
N PRO A 340 13.04 -1.72 11.72
CA PRO A 340 13.13 -3.15 11.46
C PRO A 340 11.82 -3.74 10.95
#